data_AF-B8GUZ5-F1
#
_entry.id   AF-B8GUZ5-F1
#
_cell.length_a   1.000
_cell.length_b   1.000
_cell.length_c   1.000
_cell.angle_alpha   90.00
_cell.angle_beta   90.00
_cell.angle_gamma   90.00
#
_symmetry.space_group_name_H-M   'P 1'
#
loop_
_entity.id
_entity.type
_entity.pdbx_description
1 polymer ?
#
loop_
_entity_poly.entity_id
_entity_poly.type
_entity_poly.pdbx_seq_one_letter_code
_entity_poly.pdbx_strand_id
1 'polypeptide(L)'
;MAKTRADFSSVQADLFQRLAEQEALEAQAAQDLDIGPELLGAVNQAIREAKRRGLSRERIVQRMNLVLPDQERPITPRQLNAWTAHSKEYHEFPARYLPALCWATGSIAPLLVLAQAIGHDLVDGREQAALALGERLVAHARLGRDIRNLKKTLEG
;
A
#
# COMPACT_ATOMS: atom_id res chain seq x y z
N MET A 1 -20.65 -14.66 -51.25
CA MET A 1 -19.48 -13.92 -50.74
C MET A 1 -19.71 -13.64 -49.26
N ALA A 2 -19.26 -14.53 -48.38
CA ALA A 2 -19.36 -14.35 -46.93
C ALA A 2 -18.04 -13.76 -46.44
N LYS A 3 -18.10 -12.55 -45.87
CA LYS A 3 -16.94 -11.86 -45.29
C LYS A 3 -16.78 -12.38 -43.87
N THR A 4 -15.85 -13.30 -43.67
CA THR A 4 -15.45 -13.81 -42.35
C THR A 4 -14.94 -12.64 -41.51
N ARG A 5 -15.61 -12.36 -40.38
CA ARG A 5 -15.12 -11.44 -39.35
C ARG A 5 -13.81 -12.01 -38.80
N ALA A 6 -12.75 -11.23 -38.86
CA ALA A 6 -11.49 -11.58 -38.22
C ALA A 6 -11.71 -11.50 -36.69
N ASP A 7 -11.77 -12.66 -36.05
CA ASP A 7 -11.59 -12.77 -34.60
C ASP A 7 -10.18 -12.27 -34.27
N PHE A 8 -10.10 -11.14 -33.58
CA PHE A 8 -8.87 -10.70 -32.95
C PHE A 8 -8.63 -11.61 -31.74
N SER A 9 -8.03 -12.78 -31.97
CA SER A 9 -7.45 -13.60 -30.90
C SER A 9 -6.18 -12.92 -30.40
N SER A 10 -6.34 -11.93 -29.53
CA SER A 10 -5.25 -11.42 -28.72
C SER A 10 -4.85 -12.52 -27.74
N VAL A 11 -3.81 -13.29 -28.09
CA VAL A 11 -3.12 -14.25 -27.19
C VAL A 11 -2.46 -13.52 -26.00
N GLN A 12 -2.40 -12.18 -26.06
CA GLN A 12 -2.11 -11.36 -24.89
C GLN A 12 -3.40 -11.15 -24.10
N ALA A 13 -3.46 -11.73 -22.90
CA ALA A 13 -4.41 -11.30 -21.89
C ALA A 13 -4.34 -9.76 -21.78
N ASP A 14 -5.50 -9.12 -21.85
CA ASP A 14 -5.63 -7.68 -21.68
C ASP A 14 -4.92 -7.27 -20.38
N LEU A 15 -4.29 -6.09 -20.37
CA LEU A 15 -3.59 -5.56 -19.19
C LEU A 15 -4.49 -5.61 -17.95
N PHE A 16 -5.77 -5.33 -18.13
CA PHE A 16 -6.78 -5.39 -17.08
C PHE A 16 -7.06 -6.80 -16.57
N GLN A 17 -6.94 -7.81 -17.44
CA GLN A 17 -7.11 -9.21 -17.06
C GLN A 17 -5.92 -9.71 -16.24
N ARG A 18 -4.70 -9.29 -16.59
CA ARG A 18 -3.50 -9.57 -15.79
C ARG A 18 -3.50 -8.92 -14.42
N LEU A 19 -4.07 -7.72 -14.30
CA LEU A 19 -4.26 -7.03 -13.01
C LEU A 19 -5.30 -7.74 -12.14
N ALA A 20 -6.37 -8.29 -12.75
CA ALA A 20 -7.38 -9.07 -12.04
C ALA A 20 -6.85 -10.43 -11.54
N GLU A 21 -5.84 -10.99 -12.22
CA GLU A 21 -5.20 -12.26 -11.83
C GLU A 21 -4.11 -12.10 -10.75
N GLN A 22 -3.81 -10.87 -10.31
CA GLN A 22 -2.83 -10.59 -9.23
C GLN A 22 -3.43 -10.74 -7.83
N GLU A 23 -4.10 -11.85 -7.54
CA GLU A 23 -4.49 -12.18 -6.18
C GLU A 23 -3.31 -12.88 -5.49
N ALA A 24 -2.33 -12.09 -5.03
CA ALA A 24 -1.10 -12.60 -4.40
C ALA A 24 -1.36 -13.53 -3.20
N LEU A 25 -2.52 -13.39 -2.54
CA LEU A 25 -2.95 -14.25 -1.43
C LEU A 25 -3.63 -15.55 -1.88
N GLU A 26 -4.13 -15.60 -3.12
CA GLU A 26 -4.81 -16.77 -3.70
C GLU A 26 -3.89 -17.60 -4.60
N ALA A 27 -2.66 -17.11 -4.83
CA ALA A 27 -1.63 -17.81 -5.58
C ALA A 27 -1.27 -19.17 -4.95
N GLN A 28 -1.22 -20.23 -5.77
CA GLN A 28 -0.88 -21.59 -5.33
C GLN A 28 0.56 -21.75 -4.82
N ALA A 29 1.43 -20.79 -5.13
CA ALA A 29 2.77 -20.68 -4.57
C ALA A 29 3.00 -19.25 -4.11
N ALA A 30 3.43 -19.09 -2.85
CA ALA A 30 3.80 -17.78 -2.32
C ALA A 30 5.10 -17.30 -3.00
N GLN A 31 5.14 -16.01 -3.33
CA GLN A 31 6.40 -15.33 -3.62
C GLN A 31 7.31 -15.31 -2.39
N ASP A 32 8.58 -14.97 -2.56
CA ASP A 32 9.47 -14.77 -1.42
C ASP A 32 8.94 -13.63 -0.53
N LEU A 33 8.74 -13.93 0.75
CA LEU A 33 8.22 -13.01 1.76
C LEU A 33 9.27 -12.66 2.82
N ASP A 34 10.54 -13.02 2.60
CA ASP A 34 11.65 -12.53 3.42
C ASP A 34 11.91 -11.05 3.14
N ILE A 35 11.11 -10.21 3.79
CA ILE A 35 11.15 -8.75 3.68
C ILE A 35 12.04 -8.08 4.73
N GLY A 36 12.85 -8.87 5.45
CA GLY A 36 13.65 -8.39 6.58
C GLY A 36 14.55 -7.20 6.21
N PRO A 37 15.37 -7.29 5.15
CA PRO A 37 16.23 -6.20 4.69
C PRO A 37 15.46 -4.94 4.28
N GLU A 38 14.38 -5.08 3.52
CA GLU A 38 13.53 -4.01 3.01
C GLU A 38 12.83 -3.27 4.16
N LEU A 39 12.25 -4.03 5.09
CA LEU A 39 11.55 -3.49 6.25
C LEU A 39 12.51 -2.75 7.17
N LEU A 40 13.68 -3.35 7.47
CA LEU A 40 14.71 -2.68 8.27
C LEU A 40 15.23 -1.41 7.59
N GLY A 41 15.39 -1.46 6.26
CA GLY A 41 15.75 -0.31 5.43
C GLY A 41 14.73 0.82 5.54
N ALA A 42 13.44 0.50 5.38
CA ALA A 42 12.34 1.46 5.48
C ALA A 42 12.23 2.09 6.88
N VAL A 43 12.33 1.27 7.93
CA VAL A 43 12.34 1.75 9.32
C VAL A 43 13.51 2.71 9.57
N ASN A 44 14.72 2.34 9.15
CA ASN A 44 15.90 3.18 9.32
C ASN A 44 15.82 4.48 8.50
N GLN A 45 15.27 4.41 7.29
CA GLN A 45 15.06 5.59 6.46
C GLN A 45 14.05 6.55 7.12
N ALA A 46 12.92 6.05 7.62
CA ALA A 46 11.93 6.86 8.32
C ALA A 46 12.54 7.61 9.51
N ILE A 47 13.35 6.92 10.32
CA ILE A 47 14.07 7.53 11.45
C ILE A 47 15.09 8.58 10.95
N ARG A 48 15.82 8.30 9.87
CA ARG A 48 16.82 9.22 9.30
C ARG A 48 16.16 10.50 8.76
N GLU A 49 15.02 10.39 8.11
CA GLU A 49 14.24 11.53 7.61
C GLU A 49 13.61 12.36 8.74
N ALA A 50 13.12 11.70 9.79
CA ALA A 50 12.67 12.38 11.00
C ALA A 50 13.81 13.18 11.66
N LYS A 51 15.02 12.59 11.75
CA LYS A 51 16.22 13.28 12.24
C LYS A 51 16.60 14.50 11.39
N ARG A 52 16.52 14.38 10.05
CA ARG A 52 16.74 15.52 9.13
C ARG A 52 15.76 16.67 9.37
N ARG A 53 14.55 16.38 9.85
CA ARG A 53 13.53 17.37 10.26
C ARG A 53 13.66 17.85 11.71
N GLY A 54 14.75 17.49 12.41
CA GLY A 54 15.05 17.96 13.76
C GLY A 54 14.52 17.07 14.89
N LEU A 55 13.99 15.87 14.62
CA LEU A 55 13.56 14.95 15.68
C LEU A 55 14.75 14.11 16.18
N SER A 56 15.07 14.21 17.46
CA SER A 56 16.01 13.28 18.10
C SER A 56 15.40 11.87 18.22
N ARG A 57 16.25 10.86 18.41
CA ARG A 57 15.77 9.47 18.58
C ARG A 57 14.95 9.33 19.87
N GLU A 58 15.35 10.02 20.93
CA GLU A 58 14.65 10.11 22.20
C GLU A 58 13.27 10.74 22.00
N ARG A 59 13.18 11.79 21.17
CA ARG A 59 11.90 12.44 20.84
C ARG A 59 10.99 11.53 20.02
N ILE A 60 11.55 10.74 19.09
CA ILE A 60 10.77 9.73 18.35
C ILE A 60 10.18 8.70 19.33
N VAL A 61 10.98 8.17 20.26
CA VAL A 61 10.48 7.22 21.28
C VAL A 61 9.41 7.85 22.17
N GLN A 62 9.62 9.08 22.64
CA GLN A 62 8.58 9.81 23.38
C GLN A 62 7.28 9.89 22.58
N ARG A 63 7.35 10.29 21.31
CA ARG A 63 6.19 10.38 20.42
C ARG A 63 5.50 9.02 20.24
N MET A 64 6.25 7.94 20.05
CA MET A 64 5.66 6.59 19.96
C MET A 64 4.88 6.23 21.22
N ASN A 65 5.44 6.49 22.41
CA ASN A 65 4.76 6.20 23.67
C ASN A 65 3.49 7.03 23.90
N LEU A 66 3.36 8.23 23.31
CA LEU A 66 2.13 9.04 23.41
C LEU A 66 0.90 8.34 22.80
N VAL A 67 1.11 7.52 21.77
CA VAL A 67 0.05 6.79 21.06
C VAL A 67 -0.01 5.31 21.47
N LEU A 68 0.66 4.95 22.57
CA LEU A 68 0.68 3.62 23.16
C LEU A 68 0.43 3.69 24.68
N PRO A 69 -0.67 4.34 25.13
CA PRO A 69 -0.87 4.70 26.53
C PRO A 69 -1.01 3.49 27.48
N ASP A 70 -1.57 2.38 27.01
CA ASP A 70 -1.89 1.22 27.85
C ASP A 70 -0.74 0.21 27.98
N GLN A 71 0.48 0.58 27.59
CA GLN A 71 1.63 -0.30 27.76
C GLN A 71 2.09 -0.38 29.21
N GLU A 72 2.23 -1.61 29.71
CA GLU A 72 2.85 -1.87 31.02
C GLU A 72 4.25 -1.25 31.15
N ARG A 73 5.01 -1.22 30.04
CA ARG A 73 6.37 -0.68 30.00
C ARG A 73 6.56 0.18 28.75
N PRO A 74 6.98 1.44 28.89
CA PRO A 74 7.20 2.30 27.74
C PRO A 74 8.36 1.78 26.89
N ILE A 75 8.29 2.03 25.59
CA ILE A 75 9.40 1.81 24.68
C ILE A 75 10.57 2.70 25.12
N THR A 76 11.76 2.13 25.16
CA THR A 76 13.00 2.83 25.52
C THR A 76 13.85 3.15 24.28
N PRO A 77 14.72 4.19 24.33
CA PRO A 77 15.72 4.43 23.28
C PRO A 77 16.63 3.23 23.02
N ARG A 78 16.96 2.47 24.07
CA ARG A 78 17.74 1.23 23.97
C ARG A 78 17.03 0.16 23.14
N GLN A 79 15.72 0.00 23.32
CA GLN A 79 14.93 -0.93 22.51
C GLN A 79 14.88 -0.49 21.05
N LEU A 80 14.59 0.78 20.78
CA LEU A 80 14.61 1.29 19.40
C LEU A 80 15.98 1.12 18.73
N ASN A 81 17.07 1.34 19.46
CA ASN A 81 18.42 1.07 18.97
C ASN A 81 18.64 -0.40 18.66
N ALA A 82 18.17 -1.30 19.53
CA ALA A 82 18.31 -2.73 19.32
C ALA A 82 17.55 -3.21 18.08
N TRP A 83 16.32 -2.75 17.88
CA TRP A 83 15.46 -3.13 16.74
C TRP A 83 15.92 -2.58 15.39
N THR A 84 16.82 -1.59 15.37
CA THR A 84 17.23 -0.90 14.14
C THR A 84 18.70 -1.12 13.79
N ALA A 85 19.44 -1.83 14.65
CA ALA A 85 20.84 -2.11 14.46
C ALA A 85 21.04 -3.32 13.53
N HIS A 86 21.87 -3.15 12.49
CA HIS A 86 22.17 -4.22 11.54
C HIS A 86 23.02 -5.35 12.14
N SER A 87 23.80 -5.06 13.19
CA SER A 87 24.70 -6.02 13.86
C SER A 87 24.03 -6.88 14.94
N LYS A 88 22.72 -6.77 15.11
CA LYS A 88 21.99 -7.44 16.17
C LYS A 88 21.11 -8.55 15.61
N GLU A 89 21.62 -9.77 15.67
CA GLU A 89 20.84 -10.97 15.38
C GLU A 89 19.64 -11.08 16.35
N TYR A 90 18.49 -11.55 15.87
CA TYR A 90 17.24 -11.78 16.64
C TYR A 90 16.58 -10.53 17.27
N HIS A 91 16.93 -9.32 16.80
CA HIS A 91 16.29 -8.08 17.25
C HIS A 91 15.51 -7.41 16.11
N GLU A 92 14.47 -8.08 15.63
CA GLU A 92 13.57 -7.51 14.64
C GLU A 92 12.67 -6.42 15.24
N PHE A 93 12.25 -5.49 14.39
CA PHE A 93 11.31 -4.46 14.79
C PHE A 93 9.90 -5.06 14.97
N PRO A 94 9.28 -5.01 16.17
CA PRO A 94 7.98 -5.63 16.38
C PRO A 94 6.88 -4.94 15.56
N ALA A 95 6.16 -5.71 14.75
CA ALA A 95 5.11 -5.19 13.85
C ALA A 95 4.06 -4.33 14.58
N ARG A 96 3.68 -4.72 15.81
CA ARG A 96 2.72 -3.97 16.65
C ARG A 96 3.11 -2.51 16.90
N TYR A 97 4.38 -2.14 16.76
CA TYR A 97 4.89 -0.79 16.98
C TYR A 97 5.06 0.02 15.69
N LEU A 98 4.86 -0.59 14.52
CA LEU A 98 5.01 0.10 13.24
C LEU A 98 4.04 1.28 13.08
N PRO A 99 2.74 1.19 13.46
CA PRO A 99 1.85 2.35 13.36
C PRO A 99 2.33 3.54 14.21
N ALA A 100 2.77 3.27 15.44
CA ALA A 100 3.31 4.29 16.34
C ALA A 100 4.62 4.90 15.79
N LEU A 101 5.51 4.10 15.20
CA LEU A 101 6.71 4.57 14.52
C LEU A 101 6.36 5.45 13.32
N CYS A 102 5.41 5.02 12.49
CA CYS A 102 4.98 5.75 11.31
C CYS A 102 4.39 7.12 11.70
N TRP A 103 3.57 7.17 12.75
CA TRP A 103 3.04 8.41 13.30
C TRP A 103 4.14 9.30 13.93
N ALA A 104 5.05 8.70 14.69
CA ALA A 104 6.12 9.42 15.37
C ALA A 104 7.12 10.05 14.39
N THR A 105 7.44 9.32 13.31
CA THR A 105 8.35 9.77 12.26
C THR A 105 7.64 10.49 11.11
N GLY A 106 6.32 10.38 10.97
CA GLY A 106 5.57 10.93 9.84
C GLY A 106 5.97 10.29 8.51
N SER A 107 6.18 8.98 8.49
CA SER A 107 6.53 8.20 7.29
C SER A 107 5.75 6.89 7.31
N ILE A 108 5.10 6.55 6.20
CA ILE A 108 4.34 5.29 6.02
C ILE A 108 5.19 4.18 5.38
N ALA A 109 6.44 4.45 5.04
CA ALA A 109 7.30 3.54 4.28
C ALA A 109 7.39 2.11 4.87
N PRO A 110 7.50 1.91 6.20
CA PRO A 110 7.52 0.56 6.76
C PRO A 110 6.22 -0.22 6.51
N LEU A 111 5.06 0.44 6.51
CA LEU A 111 3.78 -0.21 6.23
C LEU A 111 3.62 -0.51 4.73
N LEU A 112 4.16 0.35 3.85
CA LEU A 112 4.16 0.09 2.41
C LEU A 112 4.95 -1.18 2.07
N VAL A 113 6.10 -1.41 2.70
CA VAL A 113 6.88 -2.65 2.51
C VAL A 113 6.03 -3.87 2.85
N LEU A 114 5.30 -3.84 3.97
CA LEU A 114 4.41 -4.95 4.37
C LEU A 114 3.29 -5.19 3.35
N ALA A 115 2.64 -4.12 2.89
CA ALA A 115 1.53 -4.23 1.95
C ALA A 115 2.00 -4.75 0.58
N GLN A 116 3.09 -4.19 0.06
CA GLN A 116 3.65 -4.57 -1.24
C GLN A 116 4.12 -6.01 -1.27
N ALA A 117 4.65 -6.52 -0.14
CA ALA A 117 5.05 -7.92 0.00
C ALA A 117 3.90 -8.90 -0.21
N ILE A 118 2.65 -8.48 0.00
CA ILE A 118 1.46 -9.29 -0.25
C ILE A 118 0.64 -8.76 -1.43
N GLY A 119 1.25 -7.98 -2.33
CA GLY A 119 0.62 -7.46 -3.55
C GLY A 119 -0.48 -6.41 -3.30
N HIS A 120 -0.42 -5.70 -2.17
CA HIS A 120 -1.37 -4.65 -1.83
C HIS A 120 -0.73 -3.27 -1.84
N ASP A 121 -1.52 -2.26 -2.21
CA ASP A 121 -1.18 -0.85 -2.05
C ASP A 121 -1.93 -0.26 -0.86
N LEU A 122 -1.31 0.71 -0.18
CA LEU A 122 -1.97 1.52 0.84
C LEU A 122 -2.43 2.83 0.20
N VAL A 123 -3.74 3.08 0.24
CA VAL A 123 -4.35 4.32 -0.24
C VAL A 123 -4.80 5.19 0.94
N ASP A 124 -4.55 6.49 0.85
CA ASP A 124 -5.07 7.46 1.79
C ASP A 124 -6.53 7.86 1.49
N GLY A 125 -7.16 8.62 2.38
CA GLY A 125 -8.57 9.01 2.21
C GLY A 125 -8.83 9.89 0.98
N ARG A 126 -7.83 10.64 0.51
CA ARG A 126 -7.95 11.44 -0.71
C ARG A 126 -7.89 10.54 -1.94
N GLU A 127 -6.99 9.57 -1.96
CA GLU A 127 -6.87 8.58 -3.03
C GLU A 127 -8.12 7.72 -3.12
N GLN A 128 -8.67 7.30 -1.98
CA GLN A 128 -9.96 6.60 -1.92
C GLN A 128 -11.11 7.44 -2.49
N ALA A 129 -11.17 8.73 -2.15
CA ALA A 129 -12.17 9.64 -2.72
C ALA A 129 -11.99 9.84 -4.23
N ALA A 130 -10.74 9.91 -4.71
CA ALA A 130 -10.42 10.02 -6.13
C ALA A 130 -10.83 8.77 -6.90
N LEU A 131 -10.58 7.57 -6.35
CA LEU A 131 -11.04 6.30 -6.92
C LEU A 131 -12.57 6.28 -7.07
N ALA A 132 -13.29 6.59 -5.98
CA ALA A 132 -14.75 6.64 -5.97
C ALA A 132 -15.31 7.67 -6.97
N LEU A 133 -14.64 8.81 -7.15
CA LEU A 133 -15.01 9.79 -8.17
C LEU A 133 -14.81 9.24 -9.58
N GLY A 134 -13.66 8.59 -9.84
CA GLY A 134 -13.36 7.97 -11.13
C GLY A 134 -14.41 6.95 -11.54
N GLU A 135 -14.80 6.06 -10.63
CA GLU A 135 -15.86 5.07 -10.84
C GLU A 135 -17.18 5.73 -11.25
N ARG A 136 -17.58 6.79 -10.55
CA ARG A 136 -18.80 7.55 -10.84
C ARG A 136 -18.75 8.25 -12.20
N LEU A 137 -17.61 8.81 -12.59
CA LEU A 137 -17.43 9.45 -13.89
C LEU A 137 -17.53 8.44 -15.04
N VAL A 138 -16.93 7.25 -14.87
CA VAL A 138 -17.04 6.16 -15.85
C VAL A 138 -18.49 5.69 -15.98
N ALA A 139 -19.19 5.51 -14.86
CA ALA A 139 -20.61 5.14 -14.85
C ALA A 139 -21.48 6.20 -15.54
N HIS A 140 -21.25 7.48 -15.23
CA HIS A 140 -21.95 8.60 -15.85
C HIS A 140 -21.74 8.64 -17.37
N ALA A 141 -20.49 8.41 -17.84
CA ALA A 141 -20.19 8.37 -19.26
C ALA A 141 -20.88 7.20 -19.99
N ARG A 142 -21.01 6.04 -19.34
CA ARG A 142 -21.76 4.88 -19.87
C ARG A 142 -23.25 5.21 -20.02
N LEU A 143 -23.90 5.69 -18.94
CA LEU A 143 -25.30 6.09 -18.96
C LEU A 143 -25.59 7.15 -20.03
N GLY A 144 -24.69 8.12 -20.20
CA GLY A 144 -24.84 9.14 -21.24
C GLY A 144 -24.80 8.57 -22.68
N ARG A 145 -24.04 7.50 -22.93
CA ARG A 145 -24.06 6.79 -24.23
C ARG A 145 -25.37 6.03 -24.43
N ASP A 146 -25.84 5.36 -23.39
CA ASP A 146 -27.08 4.58 -23.44
C ASP A 146 -28.29 5.47 -23.71
N ILE A 147 -28.37 6.64 -23.06
CA ILE A 147 -29.41 7.64 -23.33
C ILE A 147 -29.37 8.09 -24.80
N ARG A 148 -28.18 8.37 -25.36
CA ARG A 148 -28.07 8.77 -26.78
C ARG A 148 -28.50 7.67 -27.73
N ASN A 149 -28.20 6.41 -27.41
CA ASN A 149 -28.61 5.27 -28.21
C ASN A 149 -30.13 5.09 -28.17
N LEU A 150 -30.75 5.15 -26.98
CA LEU A 150 -32.19 5.04 -26.81
C LEU A 150 -32.96 6.16 -27.53
N LYS A 151 -32.47 7.40 -27.47
CA LYS A 151 -33.08 8.52 -28.23
C LYS A 151 -33.10 8.26 -29.73
N LYS A 152 -32.00 7.77 -30.30
CA LYS A 152 -31.93 7.41 -31.73
C LYS A 152 -32.91 6.30 -32.11
N THR A 153 -33.13 5.33 -31.22
CA THR A 153 -34.10 4.24 -31.43
C THR A 153 -35.55 4.72 -31.39
N LEU A 154 -35.85 5.80 -30.66
CA LEU A 154 -37.20 6.38 -30.59
C LEU A 154 -37.49 7.38 -31.72
N GLU A 155 -36.45 8.03 -32.25
CA GLU A 155 -36.56 9.04 -33.31
C GLU A 155 -36.47 8.45 -34.74
N GLY A 156 -36.09 7.17 -34.89
CA GLY A 156 -36.03 6.45 -36.16
C GLY A 156 -37.10 5.38 -36.27
#